data_AF-A0A3S1AHC9-F1
#
_entry.id   AF-A0A3S1AHC9-F1
#
_cell.length_a   1.000
_cell.length_b   1.000
_cell.length_c   1.000
_cell.angle_alpha   90.00
_cell.angle_beta   90.00
_cell.angle_gamma   90.00
#
_symmetry.space_group_name_H-M   'P 1'
#
loop_
_entity.id
_entity.type
_entity.pdbx_description
1 polymer ?
#
loop_
_entity_poly.entity_id
_entity_poly.type
_entity_poly.pdbx_seq_one_letter_code
_entity_poly.pdbx_strand_id
1 'polypeptide(L)'
;MAAYEPIARNYSIFPTKPKVGSGKVLAANTNVDGTGTLVPVFPAGADGAIVDSISIVHLGANTAATVLRLFVKDGSNYSLFFEKTIPTNAGSQVAESVFYDILFNGTDRKRLILPPNSQIVACVGTALTAGLLVTCFGGDY
;
A
#
# COMPACT_ATOMS: atom_id res chain seq x y z
N MET A 1 23.79 10.66 -46.81
CA MET A 1 23.05 11.41 -45.79
C MET A 1 22.91 10.49 -44.59
N ALA A 2 23.68 10.70 -43.52
CA ALA A 2 23.62 9.83 -42.35
C ALA A 2 22.24 9.99 -41.68
N ALA A 3 21.57 8.89 -41.37
CA ALA A 3 20.30 8.92 -40.67
C ALA A 3 20.51 9.58 -39.30
N TYR A 4 19.69 10.58 -38.99
CA TYR A 4 19.63 11.17 -37.66
C TYR A 4 19.02 10.12 -36.73
N GLU A 5 19.85 9.50 -35.90
CA GLU A 5 19.38 8.66 -34.81
C GLU A 5 18.69 9.56 -33.76
N PRO A 6 17.40 9.34 -33.46
CA PRO A 6 16.70 10.18 -32.49
C PRO A 6 17.32 9.97 -31.10
N ILE A 7 17.88 11.05 -30.54
CA ILE A 7 18.33 11.10 -29.14
C ILE A 7 17.16 10.73 -28.23
N ALA A 8 17.30 9.65 -27.46
CA ALA A 8 16.31 9.24 -26.47
C ALA A 8 16.07 10.39 -25.48
N ARG A 9 14.86 10.96 -25.48
CA ARG A 9 14.46 11.97 -24.50
C ARG A 9 13.87 11.25 -23.30
N ASN A 10 14.54 11.35 -22.16
CA ASN A 10 13.99 10.91 -20.88
C ASN A 10 12.90 11.90 -20.45
N TYR A 11 11.65 11.66 -20.87
CA TYR A 11 10.50 12.39 -20.36
C TYR A 11 10.10 11.81 -19.00
N SER A 12 9.80 12.67 -18.04
CA SER A 12 9.15 12.26 -16.79
C SER A 12 7.76 11.71 -17.12
N ILE A 13 7.51 10.45 -16.80
CA ILE A 13 6.18 9.84 -16.91
C ILE A 13 5.36 10.19 -15.67
N PHE A 14 4.17 10.74 -15.90
CA PHE A 14 3.19 11.05 -14.85
C PHE A 14 2.04 10.05 -14.93
N PRO A 15 1.37 9.73 -13.81
CA PRO A 15 0.20 8.87 -13.85
C PRO A 15 -0.90 9.50 -14.71
N THR A 16 -1.39 8.74 -15.69
CA THR A 16 -2.45 9.19 -16.60
C THR A 16 -3.83 9.07 -15.95
N LYS A 17 -3.99 8.11 -15.03
CA LYS A 17 -5.29 7.83 -14.36
C LYS A 17 -5.12 7.85 -12.85
N PRO A 18 -5.67 8.84 -12.13
CA PRO A 18 -5.68 8.83 -10.68
C PRO A 18 -6.47 7.62 -10.18
N LYS A 19 -5.97 6.99 -9.11
CA LYS A 19 -6.51 5.74 -8.59
C LYS A 19 -6.41 5.71 -7.07
N VAL A 20 -7.48 5.21 -6.46
CA VAL A 20 -7.53 4.92 -5.03
C VAL A 20 -7.89 3.46 -4.86
N GLY A 21 -7.07 2.73 -4.10
CA GLY A 21 -7.32 1.34 -3.75
C GLY A 21 -7.44 1.22 -2.24
N SER A 22 -8.30 0.34 -1.76
CA SER A 22 -8.42 0.10 -0.32
C SER A 22 -8.72 -1.35 -0.01
N GLY A 23 -8.28 -1.79 1.18
CA GLY A 23 -8.52 -3.13 1.68
C GLY A 23 -8.76 -3.12 3.18
N LYS A 24 -9.81 -3.81 3.64
CA LYS A 24 -10.08 -4.02 5.06
C LYS A 24 -9.24 -5.19 5.56
N VAL A 25 -8.37 -4.94 6.53
CA VAL A 25 -7.49 -5.94 7.13
C VAL A 25 -7.95 -6.25 8.55
N LEU A 26 -8.16 -7.53 8.86
CA LEU A 26 -8.75 -8.00 10.12
C LEU A 26 -8.10 -9.29 10.64
N ALA A 27 -7.91 -10.26 9.74
CA ALA A 27 -7.39 -11.58 10.08
C ALA A 27 -5.89 -11.52 10.39
N ALA A 28 -5.47 -12.22 11.45
CA ALA A 28 -4.07 -12.37 11.79
C ALA A 28 -3.32 -13.15 10.71
N ASN A 29 -2.10 -12.72 10.43
CA ASN A 29 -1.10 -13.45 9.67
C ASN A 29 0.27 -13.19 10.31
N THR A 30 0.80 -14.21 10.98
CA THR A 30 2.11 -14.14 11.63
C THR A 30 3.28 -14.30 10.68
N ASN A 31 3.02 -14.74 9.44
CA ASN A 31 4.05 -14.99 8.45
C ASN A 31 4.59 -13.67 7.89
N VAL A 32 5.90 -13.63 7.62
CA VAL A 32 6.62 -12.46 7.11
C VAL A 32 7.11 -12.66 5.67
N ASP A 33 6.75 -13.78 5.06
CA ASP A 33 7.17 -14.22 3.73
C ASP A 33 6.08 -14.06 2.65
N GLY A 34 4.92 -13.48 3.03
CA GLY A 34 3.79 -13.28 2.14
C GLY A 34 2.95 -14.54 1.89
N THR A 35 3.10 -15.58 2.71
CA THR A 35 2.16 -16.71 2.73
C THR A 35 0.96 -16.43 3.65
N GLY A 36 -0.06 -17.29 3.60
CA GLY A 36 -1.28 -17.15 4.42
C GLY A 36 -2.29 -16.15 3.85
N THR A 37 -3.14 -15.61 4.72
CA THR A 37 -4.20 -14.68 4.31
C THR A 37 -3.62 -13.27 4.14
N LEU A 38 -3.74 -12.74 2.93
CA LEU A 38 -3.34 -11.39 2.55
C LEU A 38 -4.53 -10.69 1.86
N VAL A 39 -4.72 -9.42 2.17
CA VAL A 39 -5.80 -8.62 1.60
C VAL A 39 -5.23 -7.76 0.47
N PRO A 40 -5.78 -7.83 -0.75
CA PRO A 40 -5.39 -6.92 -1.83
C PRO A 40 -5.84 -5.49 -1.50
N VAL A 41 -4.94 -4.52 -1.68
CA VAL A 41 -5.19 -3.11 -1.37
C VAL A 41 -5.15 -2.27 -2.64
N PHE A 42 -4.11 -2.44 -3.45
CA PHE A 42 -3.90 -1.62 -4.65
C PHE A 42 -3.29 -2.43 -5.78
N PRO A 43 -4.07 -2.83 -6.80
CA PRO A 43 -3.52 -3.45 -8.00
C PRO A 43 -2.94 -2.39 -8.94
N ALA A 44 -1.76 -2.62 -9.51
CA ALA A 44 -1.21 -1.78 -10.56
C ALA A 44 -1.94 -2.00 -11.89
N GLY A 45 -1.98 -0.97 -12.74
CA GLY A 45 -2.46 -1.06 -14.11
C GLY A 45 -1.54 -1.88 -15.04
N ALA A 46 -1.93 -1.97 -16.31
CA ALA A 46 -1.18 -2.72 -17.33
C ALA A 46 0.22 -2.13 -17.58
N ASP A 47 0.39 -0.82 -17.40
CA ASP A 47 1.66 -0.10 -17.56
C ASP A 47 2.36 0.16 -16.22
N GLY A 48 1.85 -0.44 -15.14
CA GLY A 48 2.30 -0.20 -13.77
C GLY A 48 1.54 0.94 -13.10
N ALA A 49 2.02 1.34 -11.93
CA ALA A 49 1.41 2.41 -11.15
C ALA A 49 2.41 3.10 -10.24
N ILE A 50 2.05 4.29 -9.77
CA ILE A 50 2.74 4.99 -8.69
C ILE A 50 1.80 5.12 -7.49
N VAL A 51 2.37 4.99 -6.29
CA VAL A 51 1.67 5.22 -5.02
C VAL A 51 2.32 6.40 -4.33
N ASP A 52 1.54 7.45 -4.12
CA ASP A 52 1.98 8.69 -3.48
C ASP A 52 1.89 8.60 -1.95
N SER A 53 0.81 7.99 -1.46
CA SER A 53 0.59 7.80 -0.03
C SER A 53 -0.25 6.57 0.30
N ILE A 54 -0.08 6.09 1.53
CA ILE A 54 -0.91 5.06 2.13
C ILE A 54 -1.43 5.58 3.45
N SER A 55 -2.76 5.62 3.58
CA SER A 55 -3.45 5.98 4.81
C SER A 55 -3.99 4.73 5.51
N ILE A 56 -3.93 4.72 6.83
CA ILE A 56 -4.36 3.61 7.68
C ILE A 56 -5.27 4.17 8.74
N VAL A 57 -6.51 3.67 8.78
CA VAL A 57 -7.53 4.13 9.73
C VAL A 57 -8.15 2.93 10.45
N HIS A 58 -8.33 3.05 11.76
CA HIS A 58 -9.10 2.07 12.50
C HIS A 58 -10.59 2.17 12.16
N LEU A 59 -11.23 1.04 11.88
CA LEU A 59 -12.68 1.00 11.58
C LEU A 59 -13.56 0.94 12.84
N GLY A 60 -12.97 1.01 14.03
CA GLY A 60 -13.65 0.92 15.30
C GLY A 60 -12.70 0.54 16.44
N ALA A 61 -13.26 0.00 17.51
CA ALA A 61 -12.48 -0.44 18.65
C ALA A 61 -11.65 -1.69 18.30
N ASN A 62 -10.35 -1.61 18.55
CA ASN A 62 -9.40 -2.71 18.41
C ASN A 62 -8.68 -2.89 19.76
N THR A 63 -8.94 -3.99 20.43
CA THR A 63 -8.44 -4.28 21.79
C THR A 63 -7.03 -4.86 21.82
N ALA A 64 -6.52 -5.30 20.68
CA ALA A 64 -5.14 -5.77 20.51
C ALA A 64 -4.31 -4.77 19.70
N ALA A 65 -3.06 -4.55 20.13
CA ALA A 65 -2.05 -3.93 19.29
C ALA A 65 -1.57 -4.95 18.25
N THR A 66 -1.11 -4.46 17.10
CA THR A 66 -0.69 -5.30 15.98
C THR A 66 0.42 -4.65 15.17
N VAL A 67 1.01 -5.42 14.26
CA VAL A 67 1.91 -4.89 13.23
C VAL A 67 1.20 -5.02 11.89
N LEU A 68 0.93 -3.90 11.23
CA LEU A 68 0.52 -3.90 9.83
C LEU A 68 1.73 -4.21 8.97
N ARG A 69 1.60 -5.17 8.05
CA ARG A 69 2.61 -5.53 7.07
C ARG A 69 2.10 -5.26 5.68
N LEU A 70 2.93 -4.62 4.87
CA LEU A 70 2.65 -4.34 3.47
C LEU A 70 3.65 -5.09 2.59
N PHE A 71 3.12 -5.81 1.61
CA PHE A 71 3.90 -6.55 0.63
C PHE A 71 3.62 -6.01 -0.76
N VAL A 72 4.62 -6.05 -1.62
CA VAL A 72 4.43 -6.01 -3.06
C VAL A 72 4.37 -7.45 -3.55
N LYS A 73 3.26 -7.80 -4.23
CA LYS A 73 3.12 -9.07 -4.93
C LYS A 73 3.38 -8.85 -6.42
N ASP A 74 4.37 -9.51 -7.01
CA ASP A 74 4.79 -9.35 -8.42
C ASP A 74 4.25 -10.47 -9.33
N GLY A 75 2.95 -10.74 -9.24
CA GLY A 75 2.31 -11.86 -9.92
C GLY A 75 2.54 -13.21 -9.24
N SER A 76 3.79 -13.54 -8.87
CA SER A 76 4.15 -14.84 -8.28
C SER A 76 4.80 -14.76 -6.90
N ASN A 77 5.65 -13.76 -6.64
CA ASN A 77 6.38 -13.62 -5.39
C ASN A 77 5.80 -12.49 -4.54
N TYR A 78 6.15 -12.52 -3.26
CA TYR A 78 5.77 -11.52 -2.29
C TYR A 78 7.04 -10.94 -1.66
N SER A 79 7.15 -9.62 -1.64
CA SER A 79 8.24 -8.90 -0.99
C SER A 79 7.68 -8.01 0.10
N LEU A 80 8.02 -8.29 1.36
CA LEU A 80 7.73 -7.40 2.49
C LEU A 80 8.55 -6.12 2.32
N PHE A 81 7.88 -4.97 2.23
CA PHE A 81 8.57 -3.70 2.02
C PHE A 81 8.34 -2.69 3.15
N PHE A 82 7.30 -2.88 3.96
CA PHE A 82 6.99 -1.96 5.04
C PHE A 82 6.23 -2.63 6.18
N GLU A 83 6.56 -2.21 7.41
CA GLU A 83 5.84 -2.56 8.62
C GLU A 83 5.50 -1.30 9.43
N LYS A 84 4.35 -1.33 10.10
CA LYS A 84 3.93 -0.28 11.03
C LYS A 84 3.30 -0.91 12.26
N THR A 85 3.85 -0.57 13.43
CA THR A 85 3.19 -0.87 14.70
C THR A 85 1.94 -0.02 14.83
N ILE A 86 0.81 -0.69 15.07
CA ILE A 86 -0.51 -0.10 15.26
C ILE A 86 -0.94 -0.42 16.71
N PRO A 87 -1.08 0.59 17.58
CA PRO A 87 -1.54 0.40 18.95
C PRO A 87 -3.03 0.04 19.00
N THR A 88 -3.52 -0.27 20.20
CA THR A 88 -4.95 -0.43 20.47
C THR A 88 -5.71 0.86 20.22
N ASN A 89 -7.00 0.76 19.86
CA ASN A 89 -7.89 1.89 19.68
C ASN A 89 -9.20 1.66 20.44
N ALA A 90 -9.58 2.58 21.33
CA ALA A 90 -10.91 2.61 21.93
C ALA A 90 -11.80 3.48 21.03
N GLY A 91 -12.48 2.89 20.07
CA GLY A 91 -13.23 3.64 19.06
C GLY A 91 -14.20 4.67 19.65
N SER A 92 -14.38 5.80 18.97
CA SER A 92 -15.29 6.88 19.35
C SER A 92 -16.19 7.26 18.18
N GLN A 93 -17.41 7.70 18.47
CA GLN A 93 -18.34 8.30 17.48
C GLN A 93 -18.46 9.82 17.63
N VAL A 94 -17.71 10.40 18.58
CA VAL A 94 -17.70 11.86 18.86
C VAL A 94 -16.30 12.46 18.76
N ALA A 95 -15.28 11.62 18.53
CA ALA A 95 -13.90 12.02 18.30
C ALA A 95 -13.35 11.26 17.10
N GLU A 96 -12.40 11.86 16.40
CA GLU A 96 -11.71 11.19 15.29
C GLU A 96 -10.94 9.96 15.78
N SER A 97 -10.87 8.95 14.93
CA SER A 97 -10.02 7.79 15.19
C SER A 97 -8.58 8.09 14.80
N VAL A 98 -7.64 7.43 15.46
CA VAL A 98 -6.22 7.52 15.10
C VAL A 98 -6.03 7.09 13.64
N PHE A 99 -5.37 7.95 12.86
CA PHE A 99 -4.99 7.69 11.48
C PHE A 99 -3.46 7.76 11.34
N TYR A 100 -2.93 7.02 10.36
CA TYR A 100 -1.52 7.03 10.02
C TYR A 100 -1.35 7.23 8.53
N ASP A 101 -0.53 8.20 8.15
CA ASP A 101 -0.15 8.40 6.76
C ASP A 101 1.31 8.04 6.53
N ILE A 102 1.54 7.35 5.42
CA ILE A 102 2.84 6.97 4.91
C ILE A 102 2.99 7.67 3.56
N LEU A 103 3.92 8.62 3.48
CA LEU A 103 4.19 9.39 2.28
C LEU A 103 5.39 8.81 1.51
N PHE A 104 5.27 8.71 0.18
CA PHE A 104 6.29 8.23 -0.74
C PHE A 104 6.75 9.33 -1.70
N ASN A 105 7.10 10.50 -1.15
CA ASN A 105 7.46 11.70 -1.91
C ASN A 105 8.88 11.71 -2.52
N GLY A 106 9.71 10.70 -2.22
CA GLY A 106 11.11 10.62 -2.65
C GLY A 106 12.12 11.20 -1.67
N THR A 107 11.67 11.98 -0.68
CA THR A 107 12.50 12.61 0.36
C THR A 107 12.42 11.81 1.66
N ASP A 108 11.22 11.64 2.21
CA ASP A 108 11.01 10.90 3.46
C ASP A 108 11.16 9.39 3.23
N ARG A 109 10.64 8.94 2.09
CA ARG A 109 10.73 7.57 1.61
C ARG A 109 10.95 7.59 0.11
N LYS A 110 11.61 6.55 -0.40
CA LYS A 110 11.73 6.35 -1.85
C LYS A 110 10.34 6.26 -2.47
N ARG A 111 10.20 6.76 -3.70
CA ARG A 111 8.94 6.67 -4.45
C ARG A 111 8.54 5.20 -4.60
N LEU A 112 7.29 4.90 -4.31
CA LEU A 112 6.76 3.55 -4.46
C LEU A 112 6.17 3.41 -5.87
N ILE A 113 6.93 2.77 -6.74
CA ILE A 113 6.57 2.51 -8.12
C ILE A 113 6.35 1.00 -8.26
N LEU A 114 5.20 0.65 -8.83
CA LEU A 114 4.74 -0.71 -9.00
C LEU A 114 4.86 -1.10 -10.48
N PRO A 115 5.60 -2.18 -10.80
CA PRO A 115 5.62 -2.74 -12.14
C PRO A 115 4.22 -3.21 -12.59
N PRO A 116 4.01 -3.39 -13.91
CA PRO A 116 2.84 -4.09 -14.43
C PRO A 116 2.54 -5.39 -13.70
N ASN A 117 1.25 -5.70 -13.52
CA ASN A 117 0.77 -6.94 -12.88
C ASN A 117 1.20 -7.13 -11.41
N SER A 118 1.75 -6.10 -10.77
CA SER A 118 2.03 -6.12 -9.34
C SER A 118 0.88 -5.52 -8.54
N GLN A 119 0.85 -5.81 -7.24
CA GLN A 119 -0.15 -5.25 -6.34
C GLN A 119 0.38 -5.09 -4.93
N ILE A 120 -0.10 -4.08 -4.21
CA ILE A 120 0.08 -3.98 -2.77
C ILE A 120 -0.95 -4.87 -2.09
N VAL A 121 -0.47 -5.72 -1.20
CA VAL A 121 -1.29 -6.55 -0.33
C VAL A 121 -0.89 -6.32 1.12
N ALA A 122 -1.83 -6.51 2.04
CA ALA A 122 -1.64 -6.20 3.44
C ALA A 122 -2.14 -7.31 4.37
N CYS A 123 -1.52 -7.44 5.54
CA CYS A 123 -2.00 -8.24 6.66
C CYS A 123 -1.62 -7.62 8.00
N VAL A 124 -2.17 -8.16 9.09
CA VAL A 124 -1.86 -7.75 10.45
C VAL A 124 -1.29 -8.94 11.23
N GLY A 125 -0.27 -8.73 12.06
CA GLY A 125 0.36 -9.80 12.84
C GLY A 125 -0.56 -10.44 13.88
N THR A 126 -1.47 -9.64 14.44
CA THR A 126 -2.50 -10.04 15.42
C THR A 126 -3.87 -9.66 14.88
N ALA A 127 -4.86 -10.53 15.12
CA ALA A 127 -6.23 -10.31 14.67
C ALA A 127 -6.83 -9.08 15.36
N LEU A 128 -7.64 -8.34 14.61
CA LEU A 128 -8.32 -7.14 15.08
C LEU A 128 -9.83 -7.38 15.13
N THR A 129 -10.53 -6.70 16.03
CA THR A 129 -11.99 -6.86 16.19
C THR A 129 -12.76 -6.06 15.14
N ALA A 130 -12.43 -4.78 14.96
CA ALA A 130 -13.05 -3.92 13.96
C ALA A 130 -12.25 -3.92 12.63
N GLY A 131 -10.93 -4.06 12.73
CA GLY A 131 -10.00 -4.06 11.61
C GLY A 131 -9.43 -2.67 11.31
N LEU A 132 -8.58 -2.64 10.28
CA LEU A 132 -8.02 -1.42 9.69
C LEU A 132 -8.51 -1.29 8.26
N LEU A 133 -8.79 -0.08 7.82
CA LEU A 133 -8.87 0.24 6.41
C LEU A 133 -7.51 0.78 5.98
N VAL A 134 -6.86 0.07 5.07
CA VAL A 134 -5.64 0.52 4.41
C VAL A 134 -6.03 1.07 3.06
N THR A 135 -5.68 2.32 2.79
CA THR A 135 -6.06 3.03 1.56
C THR A 135 -4.80 3.56 0.89
N CYS A 136 -4.56 3.18 -0.35
CA CYS A 136 -3.49 3.71 -1.18
C CYS A 136 -4.03 4.78 -2.12
N PHE A 137 -3.33 5.91 -2.20
CA PHE A 137 -3.59 6.99 -3.14
C PHE A 137 -2.43 7.04 -4.16
N GLY A 138 -2.78 7.15 -5.44
CA GLY A 138 -1.79 7.24 -6.50
C GLY A 138 -2.44 7.27 -7.87
N GLY A 139 -1.82 6.59 -8.83
CA GLY A 139 -2.36 6.48 -10.17
C GLY A 139 -1.69 5.42 -11.02
N ASP A 140 -2.43 4.93 -12.01
CA ASP A 140 -1.87 4.08 -13.06
C ASP A 140 -1.15 4.96 -14.09
N TYR A 141 -0.05 4.44 -14.64
CA TYR A 141 0.63 5.08 -15.77
C TYR A 141 -0.24 5.06 -17.04
#